data_AF-A0A949NLQ4-F1
#
_entry.id   AF-A0A949NLQ4-F1
#
_cell.length_a   1.000
_cell.length_b   1.000
_cell.length_c   1.000
_cell.angle_alpha   90.00
_cell.angle_beta   90.00
_cell.angle_gamma   90.00
#
_symmetry.space_group_name_H-M   'P 1'
#
loop_
_entity.id
_entity.type
_entity.pdbx_description
1 polymer ?
#
loop_
_entity_poly.entity_id
_entity_poly.type
_entity_poly.pdbx_seq_one_letter_code
_entity_poly.pdbx_strand_id
1 'polypeptide(L)'
;MAFANPSKTAPDPEFAARLLAWYDRHARSLPWRVSPSDRLNGMVADPYRVWLSEIMLQQTTVQAVKPYFASFARRWPSVNDLAAADTEDVMKAWAGLGYYSRARNLKRCADVVAADHGGRFPDTEEGLRALPGIGPYTAAAIAAIAFDRRAAVVDGNIERVFTRLFEIDTPLPSAKNEIRAAVHEVTPAERPGDFAQALMDLGATICTPKRPACVLCPLNEGCLARLSGRQEQFPVKPMKKEKPVRLGAAFVAERSDGAVLLVKRPETGLLGGMTGVPSTNWTVRADGATGARSAPFEADWRSKGVITHVFTHFELRLEIFHAVVTGAPDHEGWWSDSDSLPGEALPTVMKKALRAAFPALFRKGPA
;
A
#
# COMPACT_ATOMS: atom_id res chain seq x y z
N MET A 1 -35.29 -23.60 15.22
CA MET A 1 -34.56 -24.57 14.37
C MET A 1 -33.15 -24.03 14.21
N ALA A 2 -32.17 -24.70 14.81
CA ALA A 2 -30.76 -24.30 14.75
C ALA A 2 -30.26 -24.51 13.32
N PHE A 3 -29.83 -23.43 12.66
CA PHE A 3 -29.09 -23.55 11.41
C PHE A 3 -27.76 -24.24 11.74
N ALA A 4 -27.58 -25.43 11.16
CA ALA A 4 -26.39 -26.21 11.31
C ALA A 4 -25.16 -25.39 10.90
N ASN A 5 -24.09 -25.58 11.67
CA ASN A 5 -22.72 -25.17 11.40
C ASN A 5 -22.40 -25.31 9.89
N PRO A 6 -21.97 -24.26 9.16
CA PRO A 6 -21.62 -24.34 7.74
C PRO A 6 -20.24 -25.00 7.61
N SER A 7 -20.17 -26.26 8.00
CA SER A 7 -19.16 -27.19 7.52
C SER A 7 -19.91 -28.27 6.75
N LYS A 8 -19.57 -28.44 5.47
CA LYS A 8 -20.04 -29.50 4.55
C LYS A 8 -21.31 -29.26 3.72
N THR A 9 -21.47 -28.10 3.09
CA THR A 9 -22.18 -28.06 1.81
C THR A 9 -21.20 -27.64 0.73
N ALA A 10 -21.14 -28.39 -0.37
CA ALA A 10 -20.34 -28.02 -1.54
C ALA A 10 -20.62 -26.55 -1.91
N PRO A 11 -19.65 -25.84 -2.52
CA PRO A 11 -19.89 -24.49 -3.02
C PRO A 11 -21.15 -24.51 -3.87
N ASP A 12 -22.15 -23.71 -3.51
CA ASP A 12 -23.31 -23.49 -4.37
C ASP A 12 -22.77 -23.08 -5.75
N PRO A 13 -22.90 -23.92 -6.81
CA PRO A 13 -22.36 -23.62 -8.12
C PRO A 13 -22.91 -22.29 -8.67
N GLU A 14 -24.09 -21.89 -8.19
CA GLU A 14 -24.68 -20.61 -8.53
C GLU A 14 -23.98 -19.42 -7.87
N PHE A 15 -23.19 -19.60 -6.81
CA PHE A 15 -22.46 -18.52 -6.14
C PHE A 15 -21.56 -17.77 -7.13
N ALA A 16 -20.69 -18.50 -7.82
CA ALA A 16 -19.78 -17.93 -8.80
C ALA A 16 -20.55 -17.35 -9.99
N ALA A 17 -21.58 -18.06 -10.47
CA ALA A 17 -22.41 -17.61 -11.58
C ALA A 17 -23.13 -16.29 -11.28
N ARG A 18 -23.77 -16.14 -10.11
CA ARG A 18 -24.47 -14.90 -9.68
C ARG A 18 -23.50 -13.73 -9.57
N LEU A 19 -22.31 -13.97 -9.00
CA LEU A 19 -21.30 -12.93 -8.87
C LEU A 19 -20.73 -12.50 -10.23
N LEU A 20 -20.41 -13.44 -11.11
CA LEU A 20 -19.92 -13.16 -12.46
C LEU A 20 -20.99 -12.45 -13.30
N ALA A 21 -22.25 -12.87 -13.23
CA ALA A 21 -23.34 -12.20 -13.93
C ALA A 21 -23.54 -10.75 -13.45
N TRP A 22 -23.33 -10.48 -12.16
CA TRP A 22 -23.29 -9.11 -11.65
C TRP A 22 -22.07 -8.35 -12.19
N TYR A 23 -20.88 -8.97 -12.18
CA TYR A 23 -19.66 -8.35 -12.67
C TYR A 23 -19.74 -7.98 -14.16
N ASP A 24 -20.33 -8.84 -14.99
CA ASP A 24 -20.49 -8.59 -16.43
C ASP A 24 -21.28 -7.30 -16.73
N ARG A 25 -22.17 -6.89 -15.81
CA ARG A 25 -22.97 -5.66 -15.93
C ARG A 25 -22.39 -4.46 -15.18
N HIS A 26 -21.58 -4.69 -14.14
CA HIS A 26 -21.20 -3.67 -13.17
C HIS A 26 -19.68 -3.50 -13.00
N ALA A 27 -18.86 -4.24 -13.75
CA ALA A 27 -17.41 -4.15 -13.70
C ALA A 27 -16.94 -2.71 -13.87
N ARG A 28 -16.07 -2.26 -12.96
CA ARG A 28 -15.48 -0.92 -13.06
C ARG A 28 -14.49 -0.87 -14.22
N SER A 29 -14.64 0.13 -15.09
CA SER A 29 -13.62 0.47 -16.08
C SER A 29 -12.40 1.10 -15.41
N LEU A 30 -11.26 0.38 -15.46
CA LEU A 30 -9.98 0.82 -14.91
C LEU A 30 -8.87 0.61 -15.97
N PRO A 31 -7.86 1.52 -16.05
CA PRO A 31 -6.87 1.49 -17.15
C PRO A 31 -6.01 0.22 -17.25
N TRP A 32 -5.92 -0.55 -16.17
CA TRP A 32 -5.13 -1.78 -16.07
C TRP A 32 -5.98 -3.05 -16.21
N ARG A 33 -7.31 -2.93 -16.34
CA ARG A 33 -8.21 -4.07 -16.46
C ARG A 33 -8.61 -4.27 -17.91
N VAL A 34 -8.76 -5.54 -18.29
CA VAL A 34 -9.57 -5.94 -19.43
C VAL A 34 -11.00 -6.07 -18.92
N SER A 35 -11.97 -5.42 -19.59
CA SER A 35 -13.37 -5.53 -19.18
C SER A 35 -13.92 -6.92 -19.51
N PRO A 36 -15.00 -7.39 -18.83
CA PRO A 36 -15.65 -8.64 -19.22
C PRO A 36 -16.03 -8.69 -20.70
N SER A 37 -16.49 -7.57 -21.26
CA SER A 37 -16.83 -7.50 -22.69
C SER A 37 -15.60 -7.62 -23.59
N ASP A 38 -14.50 -6.94 -23.26
CA ASP A 38 -13.25 -7.03 -24.02
C ASP A 38 -12.68 -8.45 -23.97
N ARG A 39 -12.80 -9.09 -22.81
CA ARG A 39 -12.37 -10.47 -22.59
C ARG A 39 -13.16 -11.46 -23.44
N LEU A 40 -14.48 -11.29 -23.54
CA LEU A 40 -15.32 -12.08 -24.44
C LEU A 40 -14.92 -11.91 -25.92
N ASN A 41 -14.35 -10.75 -26.28
CA ASN A 41 -13.80 -10.49 -27.61
C ASN A 41 -12.35 -10.99 -27.77
N GLY A 42 -11.83 -11.78 -26.83
CA GLY A 42 -10.51 -12.40 -26.91
C GLY A 42 -9.36 -11.53 -26.40
N MET A 43 -9.63 -10.37 -25.79
CA MET A 43 -8.57 -9.61 -25.12
C MET A 43 -8.10 -10.33 -23.86
N VAL A 44 -6.78 -10.46 -23.70
CA VAL A 44 -6.15 -11.07 -22.53
C VAL A 44 -5.48 -9.97 -21.71
N ALA A 45 -5.54 -10.08 -20.39
CA ALA A 45 -4.88 -9.14 -19.51
C ALA A 45 -3.36 -9.29 -19.62
N ASP A 46 -2.67 -8.17 -19.81
CA ASP A 46 -1.20 -8.14 -19.84
C ASP A 46 -0.63 -8.29 -18.41
N PRO A 47 0.17 -9.35 -18.12
CA PRO A 47 0.77 -9.56 -16.82
C PRO A 47 1.59 -8.37 -16.30
N TYR A 48 2.27 -7.64 -17.19
CA TYR A 48 3.05 -6.45 -16.80
C TYR A 48 2.13 -5.36 -16.25
N ARG A 49 1.02 -5.07 -16.94
CA ARG A 49 0.05 -4.05 -16.54
C ARG A 49 -0.68 -4.46 -15.25
N VAL A 50 -1.07 -5.72 -15.13
CA VAL A 50 -1.70 -6.26 -13.92
C VAL A 50 -0.74 -6.10 -12.73
N TRP A 51 0.48 -6.62 -12.84
CA TRP A 51 1.50 -6.52 -11.79
C TRP A 51 1.79 -5.07 -11.40
N LEU A 52 2.02 -4.18 -12.37
CA LEU A 52 2.29 -2.76 -12.12
C LEU A 52 1.15 -2.12 -11.31
N SER A 53 -0.10 -2.39 -11.69
CA SER A 53 -1.27 -1.86 -10.98
C SER A 53 -1.39 -2.42 -9.55
N GLU A 54 -1.14 -3.71 -9.36
CA GLU A 54 -1.22 -4.37 -8.05
C GLU A 54 -0.18 -3.81 -7.08
N ILE A 55 1.06 -3.56 -7.53
CA ILE A 55 2.09 -2.92 -6.71
C ILE A 55 1.70 -1.47 -6.37
N MET A 56 1.16 -0.72 -7.33
CA MET A 56 0.71 0.65 -7.10
C MET A 56 -0.47 0.74 -6.11
N LEU A 57 -1.42 -0.21 -6.17
CA LEU A 57 -2.62 -0.24 -5.33
C LEU A 57 -2.35 -0.64 -3.87
N GLN A 58 -1.16 -1.15 -3.55
CA GLN A 58 -0.79 -1.42 -2.16
C GLN A 58 -0.87 -0.15 -1.31
N GLN A 59 -1.81 -0.12 -0.37
CA GLN A 59 -2.07 1.01 0.53
C GLN A 59 -2.29 2.36 -0.17
N THR A 60 -2.74 2.34 -1.43
CA THR A 60 -2.98 3.53 -2.25
C THR A 60 -4.37 3.43 -2.90
N THR A 61 -5.09 4.54 -2.98
CA THR A 61 -6.45 4.52 -3.53
C THR A 61 -6.43 4.41 -5.06
N VAL A 62 -7.46 3.80 -5.64
CA VAL A 62 -7.63 3.68 -7.10
C VAL A 62 -7.53 5.04 -7.80
N GLN A 63 -8.14 6.09 -7.24
CA GLN A 63 -8.12 7.43 -7.84
C GLN A 63 -6.71 8.05 -7.87
N ALA A 64 -5.93 7.84 -6.81
CA ALA A 64 -4.54 8.29 -6.78
C ALA A 64 -3.68 7.50 -7.78
N VAL A 65 -3.91 6.19 -7.96
CA VAL A 65 -3.11 5.34 -8.86
C VAL A 65 -3.35 5.63 -10.34
N LYS A 66 -4.57 5.95 -10.76
CA LYS A 66 -4.93 6.17 -12.18
C LYS A 66 -3.93 7.03 -12.99
N PRO A 67 -3.59 8.27 -12.58
CA PRO A 67 -2.65 9.10 -13.34
C PRO A 67 -1.21 8.54 -13.33
N TYR A 68 -0.78 7.91 -12.23
CA TYR A 68 0.56 7.31 -12.14
C TYR A 68 0.67 6.10 -13.07
N PHE A 69 -0.31 5.20 -13.04
CA PHE A 69 -0.35 4.04 -13.92
C PHE A 69 -0.30 4.46 -15.39
N ALA A 70 -1.13 5.43 -15.80
CA ALA A 70 -1.14 5.93 -17.17
C ALA A 70 0.21 6.56 -17.59
N SER A 71 0.88 7.26 -16.69
CA SER A 71 2.21 7.81 -16.96
C SER A 71 3.28 6.73 -17.06
N PHE A 72 3.29 5.74 -16.15
CA PHE A 72 4.23 4.63 -16.17
C PHE A 72 4.06 3.78 -17.43
N ALA A 73 2.84 3.32 -17.72
CA ALA A 73 2.56 2.49 -18.87
C ALA A 73 2.84 3.18 -20.22
N ARG A 74 2.87 4.52 -20.25
CA ARG A 74 3.29 5.29 -21.44
C ARG A 74 4.82 5.40 -21.56
N ARG A 75 5.52 5.63 -20.45
CA ARG A 75 6.99 5.79 -20.42
C ARG A 75 7.71 4.46 -20.61
N TRP A 76 7.18 3.41 -20.01
CA TRP A 76 7.71 2.05 -20.04
C TRP A 76 6.57 1.11 -20.43
N PRO A 77 6.33 0.89 -21.73
CA PRO A 77 5.21 0.08 -22.20
C PRO A 77 5.30 -1.40 -21.83
N SER A 78 6.52 -1.93 -21.64
CA SER A 78 6.78 -3.31 -21.24
C SER A 78 7.65 -3.43 -19.99
N VAL A 79 7.72 -4.64 -19.43
CA VAL A 79 8.63 -4.95 -18.32
C VAL A 79 10.10 -4.75 -18.70
N ASN A 80 10.47 -5.01 -19.97
CA ASN A 80 11.82 -4.82 -20.47
C ASN A 80 12.18 -3.34 -20.55
N ASP A 81 11.23 -2.48 -20.96
CA ASP A 81 11.44 -1.02 -20.97
C ASP A 81 11.63 -0.49 -19.54
N LEU A 82 10.84 -1.00 -18.59
CA LEU A 82 10.98 -0.62 -17.17
C LEU A 82 12.30 -1.12 -16.57
N ALA A 83 12.77 -2.31 -16.98
CA ALA A 83 14.05 -2.87 -16.55
C ALA A 83 15.25 -2.08 -17.13
N ALA A 84 15.16 -1.65 -18.39
CA ALA A 84 16.19 -0.84 -19.05
C ALA A 84 16.28 0.60 -18.50
N ALA A 85 15.24 1.07 -17.80
CA ALA A 85 15.19 2.42 -17.26
C ALA A 85 16.19 2.65 -16.12
N ASP A 86 16.70 3.87 -16.02
CA ASP A 86 17.49 4.28 -14.86
C ASP A 86 16.66 4.24 -13.57
N THR A 87 17.26 3.72 -12.51
CA THR A 87 16.58 3.57 -11.21
C THR A 87 16.07 4.92 -10.69
N GLU A 88 16.84 5.99 -10.90
CA GLU A 88 16.44 7.35 -10.50
C GLU A 88 15.17 7.82 -11.22
N ASP A 89 15.04 7.55 -12.52
CA ASP A 89 13.86 7.96 -13.29
C ASP A 89 12.60 7.23 -12.83
N VAL A 90 12.73 5.96 -12.46
CA VAL A 90 11.64 5.19 -11.84
C VAL A 90 11.27 5.77 -10.49
N MET A 91 12.24 6.13 -9.65
CA MET A 91 11.96 6.78 -8.36
C MET A 91 11.29 8.15 -8.52
N LYS A 92 11.76 8.97 -9.47
CA LYS A 92 11.18 10.29 -9.79
C LYS A 92 9.74 10.13 -10.28
N ALA A 93 9.47 9.16 -11.15
CA ALA A 93 8.11 8.89 -11.63
C ALA A 93 7.17 8.40 -10.51
N TRP A 94 7.70 7.66 -9.52
CA TRP A 94 6.94 7.18 -8.36
C TRP A 94 6.71 8.25 -7.29
N ALA A 95 7.41 9.39 -7.37
CA ALA A 95 7.37 10.42 -6.34
C ALA A 95 5.94 10.91 -6.10
N GLY A 96 5.51 10.88 -4.84
CA GLY A 96 4.14 11.24 -4.43
C GLY A 96 3.20 10.05 -4.20
N LEU A 97 3.50 8.86 -4.73
CA LEU A 97 2.67 7.66 -4.50
C LEU A 97 2.91 6.98 -3.13
N GLY A 98 3.98 7.38 -2.43
CA GLY A 98 4.35 6.89 -1.11
C GLY A 98 4.96 5.48 -1.11
N TYR A 99 5.52 5.08 0.04
CA TYR A 99 6.19 3.78 0.22
C TYR A 99 7.23 3.46 -0.87
N TYR A 100 8.32 4.24 -0.93
CA TYR A 100 9.38 4.11 -1.95
C TYR A 100 10.04 2.73 -2.03
N SER A 101 9.97 1.93 -0.97
CA SER A 101 10.40 0.52 -1.03
C SER A 101 9.64 -0.28 -2.08
N ARG A 102 8.37 0.06 -2.37
CA ARG A 102 7.61 -0.54 -3.48
C ARG A 102 8.23 -0.21 -4.83
N ALA A 103 8.61 1.04 -5.07
CA ALA A 103 9.27 1.44 -6.31
C ALA A 103 10.62 0.71 -6.51
N ARG A 104 11.42 0.61 -5.44
CA ARG A 104 12.70 -0.11 -5.50
C ARG A 104 12.52 -1.60 -5.80
N ASN A 105 11.56 -2.24 -5.13
CA ASN A 105 11.24 -3.64 -5.39
C ASN A 105 10.61 -3.84 -6.77
N LEU A 106 9.79 -2.89 -7.25
CA LEU A 106 9.22 -2.89 -8.60
C LEU A 106 10.35 -2.90 -9.63
N LYS A 107 11.32 -1.99 -9.51
CA LYS A 107 12.48 -1.94 -10.43
C LYS A 107 13.29 -3.23 -10.38
N ARG A 108 13.67 -3.69 -9.18
CA ARG A 108 14.42 -4.95 -9.01
C ARG A 108 13.67 -6.15 -9.61
N CYS A 109 12.35 -6.20 -9.45
CA CYS A 109 11.53 -7.26 -10.03
C CYS A 109 11.46 -7.17 -11.55
N ALA A 110 11.37 -5.96 -12.12
CA ALA A 110 11.46 -5.79 -13.58
C ALA A 110 12.80 -6.31 -14.11
N ASP A 111 13.90 -6.01 -13.42
CA ASP A 111 15.24 -6.46 -13.77
C ASP A 111 15.36 -7.99 -13.76
N VAL A 112 14.85 -8.63 -12.70
CA VAL A 112 14.82 -10.10 -12.59
C VAL A 112 13.94 -10.72 -13.68
N VAL A 113 12.76 -10.16 -13.96
CA VAL A 113 11.87 -10.70 -15.02
C VAL A 113 12.52 -10.56 -16.40
N ALA A 114 13.19 -9.44 -16.69
CA ALA A 114 13.88 -9.23 -17.95
C ALA A 114 15.08 -10.18 -18.11
N ALA A 115 15.94 -10.26 -17.09
CA ALA A 115 17.18 -11.04 -17.14
C ALA A 115 16.94 -12.55 -17.03
N ASP A 116 16.18 -12.99 -16.03
CA ASP A 116 16.09 -14.40 -15.64
C ASP A 116 14.88 -15.12 -16.27
N HIS A 117 13.88 -14.36 -16.71
CA HIS A 117 12.63 -14.90 -17.28
C HIS A 117 12.35 -14.43 -18.72
N GLY A 118 13.32 -13.79 -19.38
CA GLY A 118 13.20 -13.35 -20.78
C GLY A 118 12.07 -12.35 -21.02
N GLY A 119 11.78 -11.49 -20.03
CA GLY A 119 10.72 -10.49 -20.09
C GLY A 119 9.31 -11.06 -19.92
N ARG A 120 9.16 -12.30 -19.44
CA ARG A 120 7.87 -12.95 -19.22
C ARG A 120 7.67 -13.27 -17.75
N PHE A 121 6.55 -12.83 -17.18
CA PHE A 121 6.19 -13.22 -15.82
C PHE A 121 5.88 -14.74 -15.77
N PRO A 122 6.34 -15.45 -14.72
CA PRO A 122 5.84 -16.79 -14.42
C PRO A 122 4.33 -16.77 -14.24
N ASP A 123 3.66 -17.85 -14.63
CA ASP A 123 2.20 -17.95 -14.56
C ASP A 123 1.70 -18.72 -13.31
N THR A 124 2.60 -19.24 -12.49
CA THR A 124 2.28 -19.95 -11.24
C THR A 124 2.42 -19.05 -10.01
N GLU A 125 1.62 -19.33 -8.96
CA GLU A 125 1.75 -18.61 -7.67
C GLU A 125 3.15 -18.75 -7.07
N GLU A 126 3.77 -19.92 -7.21
CA GLU A 126 5.13 -20.21 -6.72
C GLU A 126 6.17 -19.38 -7.46
N GLY A 127 6.12 -19.37 -8.80
CA GLY A 127 7.05 -18.61 -9.63
C GLY A 127 6.91 -17.11 -9.40
N LEU A 128 5.68 -16.60 -9.31
CA LEU A 128 5.42 -15.18 -9.03
C LEU A 128 5.93 -14.77 -7.66
N ARG A 129 5.78 -15.61 -6.63
CA ARG A 129 6.22 -15.33 -5.25
C ARG A 129 7.74 -15.33 -5.09
N ALA A 130 8.47 -15.97 -5.99
CA ALA A 130 9.93 -15.92 -6.02
C ALA A 130 10.46 -14.55 -6.49
N LEU A 131 9.63 -13.73 -7.15
CA LEU A 131 10.02 -12.43 -7.64
C LEU A 131 10.07 -11.35 -6.54
N PRO A 132 11.03 -10.41 -6.61
CA PRO A 132 11.17 -9.34 -5.61
C PRO A 132 9.88 -8.53 -5.39
N GLY A 133 9.46 -8.41 -4.14
CA GLY A 133 8.31 -7.57 -3.77
C GLY A 133 6.93 -8.16 -4.10
N ILE A 134 6.85 -9.38 -4.64
CA ILE A 134 5.59 -10.09 -4.85
C ILE A 134 5.30 -10.98 -3.64
N GLY A 135 4.33 -10.56 -2.83
CA GLY A 135 3.82 -11.35 -1.70
C GLY A 135 2.74 -12.37 -2.10
N PRO A 136 2.25 -13.19 -1.15
CA PRO A 136 1.24 -14.22 -1.42
C PRO A 136 -0.05 -13.69 -2.07
N TYR A 137 -0.53 -12.52 -1.64
CA TYR A 137 -1.70 -11.88 -2.25
C TYR A 137 -1.45 -11.51 -3.71
N THR A 138 -0.35 -10.80 -3.99
CA THR A 138 -0.03 -10.28 -5.31
C THR A 138 0.28 -11.41 -6.30
N ALA A 139 0.94 -12.49 -5.85
CA ALA A 139 1.13 -13.71 -6.65
C ALA A 139 -0.22 -14.32 -7.06
N ALA A 140 -1.14 -14.54 -6.10
CA ALA A 140 -2.47 -15.06 -6.40
C ALA A 140 -3.27 -14.13 -7.34
N ALA A 141 -3.21 -12.81 -7.12
CA ALA A 141 -3.90 -11.84 -7.94
C ALA A 141 -3.40 -11.86 -9.40
N ILE A 142 -2.09 -11.85 -9.62
CA ILE A 142 -1.51 -11.91 -10.98
C ILE A 142 -1.83 -13.27 -11.63
N ALA A 143 -1.64 -14.38 -10.90
CA ALA A 143 -1.94 -15.73 -11.41
C ALA A 143 -3.39 -15.86 -11.88
N ALA A 144 -4.35 -15.34 -11.10
CA ALA A 144 -5.77 -15.37 -11.48
C ALA A 144 -6.09 -14.39 -12.61
N ILE A 145 -5.67 -13.12 -12.49
CA ILE A 145 -6.13 -12.05 -13.39
C ILE A 145 -5.44 -12.11 -14.75
N ALA A 146 -4.13 -12.34 -14.78
CA ALA A 146 -3.34 -12.30 -16.00
C ALA A 146 -3.24 -13.67 -16.70
N PHE A 147 -3.36 -14.76 -15.95
CA PHE A 147 -3.10 -16.11 -16.45
C PHE A 147 -4.25 -17.11 -16.24
N ASP A 148 -5.37 -16.66 -15.68
CA ASP A 148 -6.54 -17.48 -15.35
C ASP A 148 -6.23 -18.76 -14.57
N ARG A 149 -5.19 -18.71 -13.73
CA ARG A 149 -4.95 -19.80 -12.78
C ARG A 149 -5.98 -19.73 -11.67
N ARG A 150 -6.51 -20.89 -11.29
CA ARG A 150 -7.43 -21.02 -10.16
C ARG A 150 -6.69 -20.75 -8.84
N ALA A 151 -6.62 -19.48 -8.45
CA ALA A 151 -5.96 -19.01 -7.25
C ALA A 151 -6.94 -18.36 -6.27
N ALA A 152 -6.70 -18.53 -4.97
CA ALA A 152 -7.50 -17.90 -3.92
C ALA A 152 -6.97 -16.49 -3.62
N VAL A 153 -7.53 -15.49 -4.31
CA VAL A 153 -7.15 -14.09 -4.14
C VAL A 153 -7.86 -13.52 -2.91
N VAL A 154 -7.12 -13.04 -1.92
CA VAL A 154 -7.68 -12.52 -0.66
C VAL A 154 -7.02 -11.19 -0.28
N ASP A 155 -7.73 -10.09 -0.49
CA ASP A 155 -7.40 -8.76 0.05
C ASP A 155 -8.34 -8.40 1.21
N GLY A 156 -8.18 -7.20 1.79
CA GLY A 156 -9.07 -6.73 2.86
C GLY A 156 -10.53 -6.52 2.45
N ASN A 157 -10.84 -6.43 1.15
CA ASN A 157 -12.22 -6.39 0.66
C ASN A 157 -12.82 -7.80 0.70
N ILE A 158 -12.08 -8.79 0.20
CA ILE A 158 -12.50 -10.19 0.17
C ILE A 158 -12.57 -10.77 1.58
N GLU A 159 -11.61 -10.46 2.46
CA GLU A 159 -11.67 -10.81 3.89
C GLU A 159 -13.01 -10.36 4.50
N ARG A 160 -13.44 -9.12 4.24
CA ARG A 160 -14.71 -8.58 4.74
C ARG A 160 -15.92 -9.27 4.11
N VAL A 161 -15.90 -9.52 2.81
CA VAL A 161 -17.00 -10.23 2.12
C VAL A 161 -17.19 -11.61 2.72
N PHE A 162 -16.13 -12.40 2.85
CA PHE A 162 -16.20 -13.79 3.30
C PHE A 162 -16.48 -13.91 4.80
N THR A 163 -15.90 -13.06 5.64
CA THR A 163 -16.24 -13.04 7.07
C THR A 163 -17.71 -12.69 7.32
N ARG A 164 -18.33 -11.89 6.44
CA ARG A 164 -19.79 -11.62 6.50
C ARG A 164 -20.63 -12.75 5.93
N LEU A 165 -20.24 -13.33 4.81
CA LEU A 165 -20.96 -14.43 4.19
C LEU A 165 -21.10 -15.61 5.16
N PHE A 166 -20.02 -15.94 5.86
CA PHE A 166 -19.93 -17.14 6.71
C PHE A 166 -19.93 -16.85 8.22
N GLU A 167 -20.11 -15.59 8.64
CA GLU A 167 -19.98 -15.18 10.06
C GLU A 167 -18.71 -15.71 10.73
N ILE A 168 -17.56 -15.52 10.08
CA ILE A 168 -16.27 -15.94 10.63
C ILE A 168 -15.91 -15.02 11.80
N ASP A 169 -16.22 -15.47 13.01
CA ASP A 169 -16.00 -14.76 14.28
C ASP A 169 -14.54 -14.79 14.74
N THR A 170 -13.70 -15.62 14.10
CA THR A 170 -12.24 -15.64 14.34
C THR A 170 -11.64 -14.26 14.06
N PRO A 171 -10.94 -13.62 15.03
CA PRO A 171 -10.34 -12.31 14.80
C PRO A 171 -9.23 -12.35 13.73
N LEU A 172 -9.15 -11.30 12.91
CA LEU A 172 -7.98 -11.11 12.03
C LEU A 172 -6.71 -10.82 12.85
N PRO A 173 -5.52 -11.33 12.45
CA PRO A 173 -5.23 -12.06 11.22
C PRO A 173 -5.43 -13.59 11.32
N SER A 174 -5.87 -14.14 12.46
CA SER A 174 -6.01 -15.59 12.65
C SER A 174 -6.99 -16.25 11.68
N ALA A 175 -8.03 -15.52 11.25
CA ALA A 175 -9.00 -16.00 10.27
C ALA A 175 -8.46 -16.15 8.83
N LYS A 176 -7.23 -15.70 8.52
CA LYS A 176 -6.75 -15.64 7.13
C LYS A 176 -6.75 -16.99 6.41
N ASN A 177 -6.38 -18.07 7.10
CA ASN A 177 -6.35 -19.41 6.50
C ASN A 177 -7.76 -19.93 6.24
N GLU A 178 -8.68 -19.72 7.19
CA GLU A 178 -10.10 -20.08 7.07
C GLU A 178 -10.76 -19.33 5.90
N ILE A 179 -10.53 -18.01 5.80
CA ILE A 179 -11.00 -17.18 4.69
C ILE A 179 -10.43 -17.67 3.36
N ARG A 180 -9.12 -17.94 3.29
CA ARG A 180 -8.48 -18.42 2.05
C ARG A 180 -9.04 -19.76 1.60
N ALA A 181 -9.32 -20.68 2.53
CA ALA A 181 -9.94 -21.96 2.23
C ALA A 181 -11.35 -21.77 1.65
N ALA A 182 -12.19 -20.95 2.30
CA ALA A 182 -13.54 -20.66 1.82
C ALA A 182 -13.53 -19.99 0.42
N VAL A 183 -12.61 -19.06 0.18
CA VAL A 183 -12.42 -18.43 -1.14
C VAL A 183 -12.02 -19.48 -2.17
N HIS A 184 -11.04 -20.33 -1.86
CA HIS A 184 -10.56 -21.36 -2.77
C HIS A 184 -11.66 -22.33 -3.19
N GLU A 185 -12.51 -22.73 -2.25
CA GLU A 185 -13.64 -23.63 -2.50
C GLU A 185 -14.61 -23.05 -3.54
N VAL A 186 -14.97 -21.77 -3.42
CA VAL A 186 -15.91 -21.11 -4.34
C VAL A 186 -15.28 -20.56 -5.61
N THR A 187 -13.95 -20.50 -5.71
CA THR A 187 -13.28 -20.01 -6.93
C THR A 187 -13.60 -20.95 -8.11
N PRO A 188 -14.23 -20.45 -9.18
CA PRO A 188 -14.59 -21.26 -10.34
C PRO A 188 -13.35 -21.69 -11.14
N ALA A 189 -13.49 -22.77 -11.90
CA ALA A 189 -12.47 -23.19 -12.86
C ALA A 189 -12.41 -22.24 -14.08
N GLU A 190 -13.56 -21.70 -14.48
CA GLU A 190 -13.70 -20.73 -15.57
C GLU A 190 -13.68 -19.30 -15.04
N ARG A 191 -12.97 -18.41 -15.74
CA ARG A 191 -12.86 -16.98 -15.42
C ARG A 191 -12.45 -16.68 -13.95
N PRO A 192 -11.46 -17.38 -13.35
CA PRO A 192 -11.07 -17.13 -11.96
C PRO A 192 -10.53 -15.69 -11.76
N GLY A 193 -9.93 -15.09 -12.79
CA GLY A 193 -9.49 -13.70 -12.78
C GLY A 193 -10.65 -12.70 -12.65
N ASP A 194 -11.72 -12.89 -13.40
CA ASP A 194 -12.91 -12.05 -13.31
C ASP A 194 -13.64 -12.26 -11.99
N PHE A 195 -13.70 -13.50 -11.50
CA PHE A 195 -14.27 -13.81 -10.20
C PHE A 195 -13.54 -13.09 -9.06
N ALA A 196 -12.20 -13.11 -9.06
CA ALA A 196 -11.39 -12.37 -8.10
C ALA A 196 -11.67 -10.86 -8.17
N GLN A 197 -11.71 -10.28 -9.37
CA GLN A 197 -12.01 -8.86 -9.56
C GLN A 197 -13.44 -8.50 -9.17
N ALA A 198 -14.41 -9.40 -9.40
CA ALA A 198 -15.79 -9.23 -9.00
C ALA A 198 -15.94 -9.18 -7.48
N LEU A 199 -15.23 -10.04 -6.75
CA LEU A 199 -15.19 -9.97 -5.28
C LEU A 199 -14.57 -8.66 -4.77
N MET A 200 -13.48 -8.20 -5.40
CA MET A 200 -12.88 -6.90 -5.07
C MET A 200 -13.86 -5.75 -5.32
N ASP A 201 -14.55 -5.74 -6.45
CA ASP A 201 -15.52 -4.70 -6.82
C ASP A 201 -16.73 -4.73 -5.90
N LEU A 202 -17.24 -5.92 -5.57
CA LEU A 202 -18.31 -6.12 -4.61
C LEU A 202 -17.94 -5.55 -3.24
N GLY A 203 -16.76 -5.90 -2.72
CA GLY A 203 -16.28 -5.38 -1.45
C GLY A 203 -16.07 -3.86 -1.47
N ALA A 204 -15.56 -3.33 -2.58
CA ALA A 204 -15.28 -1.90 -2.72
C ALA A 204 -16.55 -1.03 -2.83
N THR A 205 -17.64 -1.56 -3.41
CA THR A 205 -18.81 -0.74 -3.81
C THR A 205 -20.12 -1.11 -3.11
N ILE A 206 -20.32 -2.38 -2.73
CA ILE A 206 -21.57 -2.88 -2.15
C ILE A 206 -21.35 -3.31 -0.71
N CYS A 207 -20.45 -4.26 -0.48
CA CYS A 207 -20.14 -4.81 0.83
C CYS A 207 -19.10 -3.93 1.53
N THR A 208 -19.41 -2.65 1.72
CA THR A 208 -18.52 -1.64 2.29
C THR A 208 -18.31 -1.82 3.81
N PRO A 209 -17.25 -1.26 4.42
CA PRO A 209 -16.99 -1.41 5.86
C PRO A 209 -18.14 -0.95 6.77
N LYS A 210 -18.84 0.13 6.39
CA LYS A 210 -20.00 0.67 7.10
C LYS A 210 -21.17 0.83 6.14
N ARG A 211 -22.38 0.54 6.61
CA ARG A 211 -23.64 0.61 5.85
C ARG A 211 -23.54 -0.10 4.50
N PRO A 212 -23.25 -1.41 4.47
CA PRO A 212 -23.21 -2.15 3.21
C PRO A 212 -24.58 -2.13 2.52
N ALA A 213 -24.59 -1.97 1.21
CA ALA A 213 -25.81 -1.94 0.39
C ALA A 213 -26.36 -3.36 0.13
N CYS A 214 -26.68 -4.10 1.20
CA CYS A 214 -27.04 -5.52 1.12
C CYS A 214 -28.21 -5.80 0.17
N VAL A 215 -29.15 -4.87 0.00
CA VAL A 215 -30.29 -5.04 -0.92
C VAL A 215 -29.85 -5.15 -2.38
N LEU A 216 -28.70 -4.55 -2.74
CA LEU A 216 -28.11 -4.57 -4.08
C LEU A 216 -27.07 -5.70 -4.26
N CYS A 217 -26.78 -6.46 -3.21
CA CYS A 217 -25.73 -7.47 -3.24
C CYS A 217 -26.20 -8.73 -3.97
N PRO A 218 -25.48 -9.23 -5.00
CA PRO A 218 -25.83 -10.47 -5.71
C PRO A 218 -25.68 -11.74 -4.86
N LEU A 219 -25.10 -11.61 -3.66
CA LEU A 219 -24.86 -12.70 -2.71
C LEU A 219 -25.71 -12.55 -1.44
N ASN A 220 -26.79 -11.77 -1.48
CA ASN A 220 -27.55 -11.41 -0.28
C ASN A 220 -28.30 -12.61 0.33
N GLU A 221 -28.83 -13.54 -0.46
CA GLU A 221 -29.70 -14.63 0.01
C GLU A 221 -28.97 -15.56 0.97
N GLY A 222 -27.72 -15.93 0.65
CA GLY A 222 -26.88 -16.83 1.47
C GLY A 222 -25.97 -16.13 2.49
N CYS A 223 -26.09 -14.82 2.70
CA CYS A 223 -25.18 -14.08 3.59
C CYS A 223 -25.61 -14.17 5.06
N LEU A 224 -24.89 -14.94 5.87
CA LEU A 224 -25.21 -15.16 7.29
C LEU A 224 -25.24 -13.85 8.10
N ALA A 225 -24.25 -12.96 7.92
CA ALA A 225 -24.23 -11.69 8.63
C ALA A 225 -25.36 -10.74 8.21
N ARG A 226 -25.95 -10.93 7.01
CA ARG A 226 -27.17 -10.20 6.62
C ARG A 226 -28.39 -10.74 7.35
N LEU A 227 -28.54 -12.05 7.39
CA LEU A 227 -29.65 -12.73 8.07
C LEU A 227 -29.67 -12.43 9.57
N SER A 228 -28.50 -12.29 10.20
CA SER A 228 -28.35 -11.95 11.62
C SER A 228 -28.31 -10.45 11.93
N GLY A 229 -28.19 -9.58 10.91
CA GLY A 229 -28.03 -8.13 11.09
C GLY A 229 -26.68 -7.71 11.69
N ARG A 230 -25.65 -8.56 11.63
CA ARG A 230 -24.32 -8.33 12.23
C ARG A 230 -23.23 -7.90 11.25
N GLN A 231 -23.57 -7.46 10.03
CA GLN A 231 -22.59 -7.18 8.96
C GLN A 231 -21.43 -6.26 9.40
N GLU A 232 -21.72 -5.21 10.18
CA GLU A 232 -20.70 -4.26 10.63
C GLU A 232 -19.80 -4.78 11.76
N GLN A 233 -20.14 -5.92 12.37
CA GLN A 233 -19.29 -6.61 13.35
C GLN A 233 -18.16 -7.39 12.69
N PHE A 234 -18.26 -7.64 11.38
CA PHE A 234 -17.27 -8.37 10.58
C PHE A 234 -16.47 -7.45 9.64
N PRO A 235 -15.16 -7.70 9.45
CA PRO A 235 -14.37 -8.75 10.11
C PRO A 235 -14.12 -8.45 11.59
N VAL A 236 -14.08 -9.49 12.43
CA VAL A 236 -13.76 -9.33 13.85
C VAL A 236 -12.33 -8.82 13.99
N LYS A 237 -12.18 -7.68 14.67
CA LYS A 237 -10.88 -7.07 14.91
C LYS A 237 -10.30 -7.64 16.20
N PRO A 238 -8.97 -7.82 16.27
CA PRO A 238 -8.33 -8.21 17.50
C PRO A 238 -8.51 -7.09 18.53
N MET A 239 -8.50 -7.46 19.81
CA MET A 239 -8.49 -6.48 20.90
C MET A 239 -7.28 -5.54 20.69
N LYS A 240 -7.53 -4.22 20.71
CA LYS A 240 -6.47 -3.23 20.51
C LYS A 240 -5.45 -3.37 21.63
N LYS A 241 -4.25 -3.81 21.31
CA LYS A 241 -3.09 -3.64 22.19
C LYS A 241 -2.73 -2.16 22.23
N GLU A 242 -2.28 -1.66 23.38
CA GLU A 242 -1.71 -0.32 23.46
C GLU A 242 -0.56 -0.20 22.47
N LYS A 243 -0.58 0.89 21.69
CA LYS A 243 0.50 1.14 20.74
C LYS A 243 1.72 1.58 21.53
N PRO A 244 2.90 0.98 21.29
CA PRO A 244 4.11 1.47 21.93
C PRO A 244 4.36 2.92 21.53
N VAL A 245 4.77 3.73 22.51
CA VAL A 245 5.32 5.06 22.27
C VAL A 245 6.82 4.92 22.05
N ARG A 246 7.34 5.64 21.07
CA ARG A 246 8.76 5.79 20.80
C ARG A 246 9.17 7.24 20.93
N LEU A 247 10.38 7.47 21.44
CA LEU A 247 10.95 8.79 21.62
C LEU A 247 12.09 9.04 20.63
N GLY A 248 12.39 10.32 20.39
CA GLY A 248 13.56 10.75 19.63
C GLY A 248 13.65 12.26 19.49
N ALA A 249 14.69 12.74 18.81
CA ALA A 249 14.87 14.15 18.49
C ALA A 249 15.18 14.34 17.00
N ALA A 250 14.78 15.48 16.46
CA ALA A 250 15.11 15.96 15.12
C ALA A 250 15.70 17.38 15.19
N PHE A 251 16.72 17.62 14.38
CA PHE A 251 17.57 18.80 14.42
C PHE A 251 17.51 19.51 13.07
N VAL A 252 16.82 20.64 13.03
CA VAL A 252 16.66 21.45 11.82
C VAL A 252 17.72 22.55 11.83
N ALA A 253 18.80 22.33 11.09
CA ALA A 253 19.82 23.35 10.88
C ALA A 253 19.46 24.20 9.68
N GLU A 254 19.60 25.50 9.82
CA GLU A 254 19.29 26.49 8.80
C GLU A 254 20.49 27.41 8.60
N ARG A 255 20.84 27.69 7.35
CA ARG A 255 21.83 28.72 7.01
C ARG A 255 21.19 30.10 6.93
N SER A 256 22.00 31.14 6.93
CA SER A 256 21.54 32.53 6.80
C SER A 256 20.80 32.83 5.48
N ASP A 257 20.98 32.02 4.44
CA ASP A 257 20.27 32.10 3.16
C ASP A 257 18.94 31.32 3.15
N GLY A 258 18.55 30.71 4.27
CA GLY A 258 17.31 29.95 4.42
C GLY A 258 17.40 28.49 3.94
N ALA A 259 18.58 28.04 3.49
CA ALA A 259 18.79 26.64 3.15
C ALA A 259 18.76 25.76 4.41
N VAL A 260 18.21 24.54 4.29
CA VAL A 260 18.08 23.59 5.39
C VAL A 260 18.96 22.37 5.15
N LEU A 261 19.65 21.89 6.20
CA LEU A 261 20.44 20.67 6.13
C LEU A 261 19.52 19.44 6.07
N LEU A 262 19.65 18.69 4.99
CA LEU A 262 18.98 17.43 4.77
C LEU A 262 19.97 16.27 4.76
N VAL A 263 19.49 15.11 5.15
CA VAL A 263 20.23 13.86 5.17
C VAL A 263 19.44 12.76 4.48
N LYS A 264 20.16 11.80 3.91
CA LYS A 264 19.58 10.57 3.37
C LYS A 264 19.48 9.56 4.51
N ARG A 265 18.29 9.04 4.79
CA ARG A 265 18.15 7.93 5.74
C ARG A 265 18.75 6.65 5.14
N PRO A 266 19.28 5.72 5.97
CA PRO A 266 19.76 4.43 5.50
C PRO A 266 18.77 3.73 4.57
N GLU A 267 19.25 2.99 3.56
CA GLU A 267 18.38 2.38 2.54
C GLU A 267 17.38 1.34 3.11
N THR A 268 17.73 0.73 4.24
CA THR A 268 16.94 -0.28 4.93
C THR A 268 16.33 0.27 6.23
N GLY A 269 15.23 -0.35 6.66
CA GLY A 269 14.53 0.04 7.88
C GLY A 269 13.46 1.11 7.67
N LEU A 270 13.12 1.80 8.76
CA LEU A 270 11.98 2.72 8.79
C LEU A 270 12.26 3.99 7.99
N LEU A 271 11.41 4.24 6.97
CA LEU A 271 11.55 5.33 6.01
C LEU A 271 12.87 5.24 5.21
N GLY A 272 13.31 4.02 4.90
CA GLY A 272 14.62 3.80 4.30
C GLY A 272 14.80 4.43 2.91
N GLY A 273 15.92 5.12 2.73
CA GLY A 273 16.27 5.88 1.52
C GLY A 273 15.46 7.17 1.33
N MET A 274 14.63 7.57 2.30
CA MET A 274 13.91 8.85 2.25
C MET A 274 14.77 10.00 2.76
N THR A 275 14.50 11.21 2.27
CA THR A 275 15.12 12.45 2.78
C THR A 275 14.57 12.77 4.17
N GLY A 276 15.41 13.28 5.06
CA GLY A 276 14.99 13.80 6.36
C GLY A 276 15.92 14.91 6.84
N VAL A 277 15.62 15.45 8.02
CA VAL A 277 16.59 16.26 8.78
C VAL A 277 17.41 15.34 9.68
N PRO A 278 18.62 15.75 10.13
CA PRO A 278 19.35 15.00 11.14
C PRO A 278 18.44 14.64 12.32
N SER A 279 18.43 13.37 12.72
CA SER A 279 17.55 12.87 13.79
C SER A 279 18.20 11.71 14.51
N THR A 280 17.85 11.49 15.77
CA THR A 280 18.36 10.35 16.54
C THR A 280 17.83 9.01 16.01
N ASN A 281 18.48 7.91 16.38
CA ASN A 281 18.24 6.57 15.82
C ASN A 281 16.96 5.87 16.34
N TRP A 282 15.81 6.55 16.28
CA TRP A 282 14.51 5.95 16.59
C TRP A 282 14.09 4.95 15.51
N THR A 283 13.52 3.83 15.94
CA THR A 283 13.06 2.74 15.07
C THR A 283 11.71 2.19 15.54
N VAL A 284 11.15 1.23 14.81
CA VAL A 284 9.96 0.48 15.26
C VAL A 284 10.21 -0.20 16.61
N ARG A 285 11.45 -0.61 16.89
CA ARG A 285 11.81 -1.45 18.05
C ARG A 285 12.49 -0.69 19.19
N ALA A 286 13.01 0.51 18.95
CA ALA A 286 13.82 1.23 19.92
C ALA A 286 13.61 2.75 19.85
N ASP A 287 13.77 3.40 20.99
CA ASP A 287 13.83 4.86 21.09
C ASP A 287 15.12 5.41 20.51
N GLY A 288 15.06 6.63 19.99
CA GLY A 288 16.23 7.45 19.77
C GLY A 288 16.55 8.29 21.00
N ALA A 289 17.77 8.80 21.09
CA ALA A 289 18.13 9.76 22.12
C ALA A 289 17.28 11.06 22.01
N THR A 290 17.13 11.77 23.13
CA THR A 290 16.35 13.00 23.24
C THR A 290 17.20 14.13 23.85
N GLY A 291 16.69 15.36 23.78
CA GLY A 291 17.38 16.54 24.29
C GLY A 291 18.44 17.11 23.33
N ALA A 292 18.80 18.36 23.58
CA ALA A 292 19.74 19.12 22.74
C ALA A 292 21.16 18.52 22.70
N ARG A 293 21.56 17.76 23.74
CA ARG A 293 22.89 17.11 23.81
C ARG A 293 23.06 15.99 22.76
N SER A 294 21.97 15.53 22.16
CA SER A 294 22.02 14.54 21.07
C SER A 294 22.15 15.19 19.69
N ALA A 295 22.46 16.49 19.64
CA ALA A 295 22.64 17.22 18.40
C ALA A 295 23.77 16.61 17.55
N PRO A 296 23.62 16.66 16.21
CA PRO A 296 24.61 16.11 15.28
C PRO A 296 25.94 16.87 15.28
N PHE A 297 25.94 18.14 15.71
CA PHE A 297 27.12 19.01 15.77
C PHE A 297 26.83 20.20 16.70
N GLU A 298 27.88 20.95 17.06
CA GLU A 298 27.77 22.12 17.92
C GLU A 298 27.06 23.30 17.23
N ALA A 299 25.98 23.79 17.83
CA ALA A 299 25.26 25.01 17.45
C ALA A 299 24.34 25.48 18.60
N ASP A 300 23.76 26.69 18.49
CA ASP A 300 22.74 27.20 19.44
C ASP A 300 21.37 26.54 19.20
N TRP A 301 21.25 25.26 19.55
CA TRP A 301 20.04 24.47 19.38
C TRP A 301 18.92 24.88 20.33
N ARG A 302 17.84 25.43 19.78
CA ARG A 302 16.65 25.85 20.54
C ARG A 302 15.51 24.86 20.37
N SER A 303 14.89 24.47 21.47
CA SER A 303 13.70 23.62 21.44
C SER A 303 12.52 24.36 20.79
N LYS A 304 11.80 23.64 19.93
CA LYS A 304 10.59 24.09 19.22
C LYS A 304 9.37 23.25 19.59
N GLY A 305 9.48 22.47 20.67
CA GLY A 305 8.43 21.59 21.17
C GLY A 305 8.52 20.16 20.64
N VAL A 306 7.42 19.42 20.82
CA VAL A 306 7.32 17.99 20.49
C VAL A 306 6.22 17.79 19.47
N ILE A 307 6.49 17.01 18.43
CA ILE A 307 5.47 16.54 17.50
C ILE A 307 5.11 15.09 17.77
N THR A 308 3.85 14.74 17.54
CA THR A 308 3.38 13.35 17.55
C THR A 308 3.10 12.87 16.12
N HIS A 309 3.66 11.71 15.78
CA HIS A 309 3.43 11.03 14.51
C HIS A 309 3.07 9.56 14.74
N VAL A 310 1.89 9.16 14.27
CA VAL A 310 1.41 7.79 14.44
C VAL A 310 1.75 6.97 13.20
N PHE A 311 2.60 5.97 13.36
CA PHE A 311 2.79 4.90 12.40
C PHE A 311 1.77 3.78 12.67
N THR A 312 1.65 2.84 11.72
CA THR A 312 0.80 1.66 11.90
C THR A 312 1.13 0.89 13.17
N HIS A 313 2.43 0.73 13.46
CA HIS A 313 2.94 -0.14 14.54
C HIS A 313 3.24 0.59 15.86
N PHE A 314 3.45 1.91 15.85
CA PHE A 314 3.86 2.68 17.04
C PHE A 314 3.52 4.16 16.89
N GLU A 315 3.51 4.88 18.01
CA GLU A 315 3.47 6.35 18.05
C GLU A 315 4.89 6.89 18.25
N LEU A 316 5.34 7.83 17.44
CA LEU A 316 6.57 8.57 17.65
C LEU A 316 6.27 9.93 18.27
N ARG A 317 6.94 10.24 19.38
CA ARG A 317 7.04 11.59 19.94
C ARG A 317 8.45 12.10 19.66
N LEU A 318 8.53 13.16 18.86
CA LEU A 318 9.78 13.67 18.32
C LEU A 318 10.00 15.10 18.82
N GLU A 319 11.02 15.30 19.64
CA GLU A 319 11.49 16.62 20.04
C GLU A 319 12.11 17.33 18.84
N ILE A 320 11.76 18.60 18.64
CA ILE A 320 12.25 19.39 17.52
C ILE A 320 13.20 20.46 18.04
N PHE A 321 14.40 20.49 17.48
CA PHE A 321 15.40 21.53 17.72
C PHE A 321 15.69 22.29 16.44
N HIS A 322 15.97 23.58 16.58
CA HIS A 322 16.33 24.47 15.47
C HIS A 322 17.56 25.29 15.85
N ALA A 323 18.47 25.45 14.89
CA ALA A 323 19.63 26.33 15.02
C ALA A 323 19.89 27.03 13.68
N VAL A 324 20.28 28.30 13.76
CA VAL A 324 20.87 29.01 12.63
C VAL A 324 22.38 28.81 12.70
N VAL A 325 22.96 28.28 11.63
CA VAL A 325 24.39 27.97 11.56
C VAL A 325 25.11 28.92 10.62
N THR A 326 26.36 29.23 10.96
CA THR A 326 27.27 29.99 10.08
C THR A 326 28.22 28.99 9.41
N GLY A 327 28.25 28.98 8.07
CA GLY A 327 29.00 27.99 7.29
C GLY A 327 28.32 26.62 7.16
N ALA A 328 29.02 25.66 6.56
CA ALA A 328 28.57 24.28 6.45
C ALA A 328 29.25 23.46 7.56
N PRO A 329 28.52 23.00 8.60
CA PRO A 329 29.07 22.12 9.62
C PRO A 329 29.51 20.81 8.96
N ASP A 330 30.56 20.20 9.50
CA ASP A 330 31.08 18.91 9.04
C ASP A 330 30.10 17.79 9.42
N HIS A 331 29.07 17.61 8.60
CA HIS A 331 28.06 16.59 8.77
C HIS A 331 27.62 16.09 7.39
N GLU A 332 27.52 14.76 7.24
CA GLU A 332 27.04 14.16 6.01
C GLU A 332 25.62 14.64 5.67
N GLY A 333 25.39 15.06 4.43
CA GLY A 333 24.12 15.60 3.99
C GLY A 333 24.26 16.58 2.83
N TRP A 334 23.18 17.28 2.52
CA TRP A 334 23.17 18.37 1.56
C TRP A 334 22.28 19.51 2.05
N TRP A 335 22.57 20.72 1.57
CA TRP A 335 21.76 21.89 1.82
C TRP A 335 20.68 21.99 0.74
N SER A 336 19.43 22.14 1.15
CA SER A 336 18.29 22.29 0.24
C SER A 336 17.60 23.61 0.52
N ASP A 337 17.48 24.45 -0.51
CA ASP A 337 16.84 25.76 -0.40
C ASP A 337 15.35 25.61 -0.09
N SER A 338 14.77 26.65 0.52
CA SER A 338 13.35 26.71 0.87
C SER A 338 12.42 26.36 -0.29
N ASP A 339 12.75 26.82 -1.49
CA ASP A 339 11.98 26.60 -2.72
C ASP A 339 12.13 25.17 -3.29
N SER A 340 13.23 24.49 -2.96
CA SER A 340 13.52 23.12 -3.42
C SER A 340 12.94 22.05 -2.47
N LEU A 341 12.76 22.39 -1.20
CA LEU A 341 12.23 21.48 -0.16
C LEU A 341 10.89 20.78 -0.52
N PRO A 342 9.93 21.39 -1.24
CA PRO A 342 8.72 20.69 -1.67
C PRO A 342 8.97 19.52 -2.64
N GLY A 343 10.05 19.59 -3.43
CA GLY A 343 10.47 18.54 -4.38
C GLY A 343 11.23 17.39 -3.73
N GLU A 344 11.74 17.58 -2.51
CA GLU A 344 12.46 16.56 -1.77
C GLU A 344 11.55 15.39 -1.36
N ALA A 345 12.12 14.19 -1.28
CA ALA A 345 11.43 12.96 -0.89
C ALA A 345 11.14 12.87 0.63
N LEU A 346 10.71 13.97 1.23
CA LEU A 346 10.43 14.10 2.66
C LEU A 346 9.16 13.35 3.08
N PRO A 347 9.24 12.41 4.05
CA PRO A 347 8.06 11.78 4.61
C PRO A 347 7.27 12.75 5.48
N THR A 348 5.99 12.47 5.70
CA THR A 348 5.07 13.33 6.46
C THR A 348 5.59 13.68 7.85
N VAL A 349 6.31 12.78 8.53
CA VAL A 349 6.93 13.07 9.84
C VAL A 349 8.00 14.17 9.75
N MET A 350 8.82 14.17 8.70
CA MET A 350 9.87 15.18 8.50
C MET A 350 9.27 16.50 8.02
N LYS A 351 8.22 16.46 7.18
CA LYS A 351 7.45 17.66 6.84
C LYS A 351 6.83 18.32 8.08
N LYS A 352 6.37 17.54 9.07
CA LYS A 352 5.90 18.07 10.36
C LYS A 352 7.05 18.66 11.18
N ALA A 353 8.21 18.01 11.23
CA ALA A 353 9.39 18.52 11.95
C ALA A 353 9.84 19.87 11.39
N LEU A 354 9.97 20.00 10.06
CA LEU A 354 10.30 21.25 9.39
C LEU A 354 9.27 22.34 9.67
N ARG A 355 7.96 22.02 9.66
CA ARG A 355 6.90 22.99 10.02
C ARG A 355 7.00 23.49 11.47
N ALA A 356 7.36 22.60 12.39
CA ALA A 356 7.50 22.95 13.80
C ALA A 356 8.74 23.83 14.03
N ALA A 357 9.85 23.52 13.36
CA ALA A 357 11.08 24.31 13.44
C ALA A 357 10.96 25.67 12.72
N PHE A 358 10.32 25.67 11.55
CA PHE A 358 10.26 26.79 10.63
C PHE A 358 8.83 27.06 10.13
N PRO A 359 7.94 27.66 10.96
CA PRO A 359 6.55 27.91 10.58
C PRO A 359 6.40 28.81 9.34
N ALA A 360 7.39 29.68 9.08
CA ALA A 360 7.40 30.61 7.96
C ALA A 360 7.53 29.91 6.60
N LEU A 361 8.22 28.77 6.51
CA LEU A 361 8.42 28.02 5.24
C LEU A 361 7.12 27.52 4.62
N PHE A 362 6.07 27.35 5.43
CA PHE A 362 4.82 26.70 5.04
C PHE A 362 3.60 27.63 5.14
N ARG A 363 3.82 28.93 5.38
CA ARG A 363 2.76 29.91 5.16
C ARG A 363 2.51 29.95 3.65
N LYS A 364 1.32 29.52 3.22
CA LYS A 364 0.81 29.87 1.90
C LYS A 364 0.93 31.39 1.78
N GLY A 365 1.48 31.88 0.67
CA GLY A 365 1.52 33.32 0.38
C GLY A 365 0.13 33.95 0.50
N PRO A 366 0.06 35.29 0.66
CA PRO A 366 -1.22 35.97 0.77
C PRO A 366 -2.11 35.62 -0.43
N ALA A 367 -3.39 35.37 -0.13
CA ALA A 367 -4.42 34.94 -1.07
C ALA A 367 -4.64 35.92 -2.21
#